data_AF-A0ABD4A5A2-F1
#
_entry.id   AF-A0ABD4A5A2-F1
#
_cell.length_a   1.000
_cell.length_b   1.000
_cell.length_c   1.000
_cell.angle_alpha   90.00
_cell.angle_beta   90.00
_cell.angle_gamma   90.00
#
_symmetry.space_group_name_H-M   'P 1'
#
loop_
_entity.id
_entity.type
_entity.pdbx_description
1 polymer ?
#
loop_
_entity_poly.entity_id
_entity_poly.type
_entity_poly.pdbx_seq_one_letter_code
_entity_poly.pdbx_strand_id
1 'polypeptide(L)' 'MREEGFEKGKMEEKRNLAAELLREGFSVEKVAKIVKLSLDEVKEISASIHFNRPES' A
#
# COMPACT_ATOMS: atom_id res chain seq x y z
N MET A 1 -25.49 -13.50 -1.33
CA MET A 1 -24.41 -12.76 -2.02
C MET A 1 -24.14 -11.42 -1.34
N ARG A 2 -23.51 -11.36 -0.15
CA ARG A 2 -23.10 -10.06 0.45
C ARG A 2 -21.88 -10.13 1.39
N GLU A 3 -21.02 -11.13 1.26
CA GLU A 3 -19.80 -11.21 2.10
C GLU A 3 -18.53 -10.74 1.35
N GLU A 4 -18.53 -10.81 0.02
CA GLU A 4 -17.34 -10.57 -0.81
C GLU A 4 -16.90 -9.09 -0.91
N GLY A 5 -17.79 -8.14 -0.57
CA GLY A 5 -17.48 -6.71 -0.64
C GLY A 5 -16.69 -6.18 0.55
N PHE A 6 -16.85 -6.79 1.72
CA PHE A 6 -16.28 -6.26 2.97
C PHE A 6 -14.80 -6.61 3.14
N GLU A 7 -14.39 -7.83 2.77
CA GLU A 7 -13.00 -8.24 2.84
C GLU A 7 -12.11 -7.53 1.82
N LYS A 8 -12.65 -7.25 0.62
CA LYS A 8 -11.93 -6.48 -0.41
C LYS A 8 -11.63 -5.05 0.04
N GLY A 9 -12.61 -4.35 0.60
CA GLY A 9 -12.42 -2.98 1.08
C GLY A 9 -11.33 -2.86 2.15
N LYS A 10 -11.32 -3.78 3.11
CA LYS A 10 -10.37 -3.74 4.24
C LYS A 10 -8.91 -3.97 3.82
N MET A 11 -8.68 -4.76 2.77
CA MET A 11 -7.35 -4.96 2.20
C MET A 11 -6.93 -3.80 1.29
N GLU A 12 -7.87 -3.20 0.58
CA GLU A 12 -7.65 -2.04 -0.27
C GLU A 12 -7.29 -0.79 0.54
N GLU A 13 -7.96 -0.54 1.67
CA GLU A 13 -7.65 0.56 2.58
C GLU A 13 -6.21 0.51 3.13
N LYS A 14 -5.73 -0.69 3.49
CA LYS A 14 -4.35 -0.86 3.95
C LYS A 14 -3.35 -0.53 2.85
N ARG A 15 -3.61 -0.99 1.61
CA ARG A 15 -2.73 -0.70 0.47
C ARG A 15 -2.72 0.78 0.13
N ASN A 16 -3.88 1.44 0.18
CA ASN A 16 -3.99 2.88 -0.03
C ASN A 16 -3.21 3.67 1.04
N LEU A 17 -3.40 3.34 2.32
CA LEU A 17 -2.67 3.99 3.40
C LEU A 17 -1.14 3.79 3.28
N ALA A 18 -0.69 2.58 2.94
CA ALA A 18 0.72 2.33 2.68
C ALA A 18 1.25 3.18 1.51
N ALA A 19 0.47 3.28 0.43
CA ALA A 19 0.83 4.05 -0.74
C ALA A 19 0.91 5.56 -0.47
N GLU A 20 -0.03 6.11 0.30
CA GLU A 20 -0.01 7.51 0.73
C GLU A 20 1.22 7.82 1.57
N LEU A 21 1.51 6.99 2.59
CA LEU A 21 2.69 7.17 3.43
C LEU A 21 3.99 7.09 2.62
N LEU A 22 4.09 6.14 1.67
CA LEU A 22 5.25 6.05 0.78
C LEU A 22 5.39 7.29 -0.12
N ARG A 23 4.28 7.83 -0.63
CA ARG A 23 4.27 9.07 -1.44
C ARG A 23 4.65 10.31 -0.62
N GLU A 24 4.28 10.36 0.66
CA GLU A 24 4.71 11.39 1.60
C GLU A 24 6.21 11.30 1.96
N GLY A 25 6.91 10.24 1.51
CA GLY A 25 8.34 10.05 1.73
C GLY A 25 8.69 9.25 2.99
N PHE A 26 7.72 8.54 3.58
CA PHE A 26 8.01 7.63 4.69
C PHE A 26 8.79 6.40 4.21
N SER A 27 9.75 5.96 5.01
CA SER A 27 10.52 4.75 4.72
C SER A 27 9.64 3.49 4.78
N VAL A 28 9.89 2.53 3.88
CA VAL A 28 9.20 1.22 3.79
C VAL A 28 9.06 0.55 5.17
N GLU A 29 10.10 0.59 6.00
CA GLU A 29 10.07 -0.01 7.34
C GLU A 29 9.08 0.64 8.30
N LYS A 30 8.96 1.97 8.23
CA LYS A 30 8.03 2.73 9.07
C LYS A 30 6.60 2.50 8.60
N VAL A 31 6.38 2.48 7.29
CA VAL A 31 5.08 2.17 6.68
C VAL A 31 4.63 0.75 7.04
N ALA A 32 5.49 -0.25 6.93
CA ALA A 32 5.19 -1.63 7.33
C ALA A 32 4.70 -1.74 8.78
N LYS A 33 5.35 -1.03 9.71
CA LYS A 33 4.94 -0.98 11.12
C LYS A 33 3.58 -0.31 11.33
N ILE A 34 3.30 0.80 10.63
CA ILE A 34 2.04 1.56 10.77
C ILE A 34 0.85 0.77 10.22
N VAL A 35 1.00 0.26 8.99
CA VAL A 35 -0.08 -0.42 8.26
C VAL A 35 -0.22 -1.90 8.67
N LYS A 36 0.72 -2.39 9.50
CA LYS A 36 0.82 -3.79 9.92
C LYS A 36 0.87 -4.74 8.73
N LEU A 37 1.66 -4.37 7.72
CA LEU A 37 1.99 -5.18 6.55
C LEU A 37 3.43 -5.66 6.64
N SER A 38 3.74 -6.72 5.91
CA SER A 38 5.11 -7.21 5.77
C SER A 38 5.93 -6.22 4.93
N LEU A 39 7.25 -6.17 5.18
CA LEU A 39 8.17 -5.35 4.39
C LEU A 39 8.07 -5.66 2.89
N ASP A 40 7.88 -6.93 2.53
CA ASP A 40 7.74 -7.38 1.14
C ASP A 40 6.51 -6.76 0.47
N GLU A 41 5.33 -6.85 1.11
CA GLU A 41 4.11 -6.24 0.58
C GLU A 41 4.24 -4.71 0.42
N VAL A 42 4.90 -4.03 1.36
CA VAL A 42 5.11 -2.58 1.25
C VAL A 42 6.09 -2.25 0.12
N LYS A 43 7.10 -3.10 -0.14
CA LYS A 43 7.99 -2.95 -1.30
C LYS A 43 7.25 -3.16 -2.62
N GLU A 44 6.36 -4.14 -2.70
CA GLU A 44 5.53 -4.37 -3.89
C GLU A 44 4.62 -3.16 -4.17
N ILE A 45 4.02 -2.57 -3.12
CA ILE A 45 3.22 -1.34 -3.22
C ILE A 45 4.09 -0.17 -3.68
N SER A 46 5.29 -0.01 -3.10
CA SER A 46 6.24 1.04 -3.49
C SER A 46 6.67 0.91 -4.96
N ALA A 47 6.99 -0.31 -5.41
CA ALA A 47 7.33 -0.59 -6.79
C ALA A 47 6.18 -0.27 -7.74
N SER A 48 4.94 -0.62 -7.36
CA SER A 48 3.73 -0.32 -8.15
C SER A 48 3.48 1.18 -8.28
N ILE A 49 3.77 1.98 -7.24
CA ILE A 49 3.64 3.45 -7.28
C ILE A 49 4.69 4.07 -8.21
N HIS A 50 5.93 3.58 -8.17
CA HIS A 50 7.01 4.08 -9.01
C HIS A 50 6.82 3.72 -10.49
N PHE A 51 6.28 2.53 -10.79
CA PHE A 51 6.03 2.09 -12.17
C PHE A 51 4.93 2.92 -12.86
N ASN A 52 4.01 3.51 -12.10
CA ASN A 52 2.94 4.35 -12.63
C ASN A 52 3.32 5.85 -12.71
N ARG A 53 4.61 6.20 -12.58
CA ARG A 53 5.09 7.52 -12.98
C ARG A 53 5.27 7.48 -14.50
N PRO A 54 4.44 8.16 -15.31
CA PRO A 54 4.80 8.34 -16.70
C PRO A 54 6.13 9.11 -16.71
N GLU A 55 7.19 8.47 -17.18
CA GLU A 55 8.39 9.20 -17.61
C GLU A 55 7.89 10.28 -18.60
N SER A 56 8.00 11.55 -18.18
CA SER A 56 7.70 12.71 -19.02
C SER A 56 8.88 13.01 -19.93
#